data_AF-A0A350BTK4-F1
#
_entry.id   AF-A0A350BTK4-F1
#
_cell.length_a   1.000
_cell.length_b   1.000
_cell.length_c   1.000
_cell.angle_alpha   90.00
_cell.angle_beta   90.00
_cell.angle_gamma   90.00
#
_symmetry.space_group_name_H-M   'P 1'
#
loop_
_entity.id
_entity.type
_entity.pdbx_description
1 polymer ?
#
loop_
_entity_poly.entity_id
_entity_poly.type
_entity_poly.pdbx_seq_one_letter_code
_entity_poly.pdbx_strand_id
1 'polypeptide(L)'
;MKRLLFRGLLLSLLAIAGGCQEEPILEITETDETSQISLNVVSEILSTFDIVQDWSTGDLLYFKKDESLMPSDVVVSYLDTSFIDGDGIKLGFDFGFLGQSPYGLLCKDGKYRAGYFTVSLNRPPQDIDAKLVIEFPEDNPFYSGDGESMTEISGAMVIKRISDDELKLTTTQLSVIENKEAKRVDATIAIRELADNGYGIVNDQLSFDGTLSVTDNQLTISLATTLPLRKNYTLECAKNIVEGKLNVNISNSISAMDIDFDPDNDAACDNKVSLRINGKTVIYRY
;
A
#
# COMPACT_ATOMS: atom_id res chain seq x y z
N MET A 1 -68.59 27.71 61.44
CA MET A 1 -68.47 27.39 59.99
C MET A 1 -67.02 26.97 59.72
N LYS A 2 -66.85 25.80 59.07
CA LYS A 2 -65.74 25.34 58.20
C LYS A 2 -64.28 25.65 58.63
N ARG A 3 -63.52 24.64 59.08
CA ARG A 3 -62.53 23.87 58.29
C ARG A 3 -61.45 24.74 57.63
N LEU A 4 -60.18 24.54 58.01
CA LEU A 4 -59.14 24.10 57.07
C LEU A 4 -57.85 23.72 57.83
N LEU A 5 -57.53 22.42 57.75
CA LEU A 5 -56.26 21.83 58.12
C LEU A 5 -55.18 22.29 57.13
N PHE A 6 -54.04 22.76 57.62
CA PHE A 6 -52.81 22.88 56.84
C PHE A 6 -51.85 21.77 57.28
N ARG A 7 -51.93 20.61 56.62
CA ARG A 7 -50.87 19.59 56.64
C ARG A 7 -49.81 20.04 55.65
N GLY A 8 -48.66 20.50 56.16
CA GLY A 8 -47.46 20.67 55.36
C GLY A 8 -46.96 19.30 54.90
N LEU A 9 -47.14 19.01 53.61
CA LEU A 9 -46.61 17.83 52.94
C LEU A 9 -45.16 18.17 52.53
N LEU A 10 -44.17 17.47 53.12
CA LEU A 10 -42.81 17.43 52.60
C LEU A 10 -42.87 16.81 51.20
N LEU A 11 -42.66 17.61 50.14
CA LEU A 11 -42.30 17.09 48.83
C LEU A 11 -40.77 16.97 48.79
N SER A 12 -40.32 15.72 48.85
CA SER A 12 -38.97 15.29 48.49
C SER A 12 -38.72 15.58 47.00
N LEU A 13 -37.88 16.57 46.70
CA LEU A 13 -37.22 16.66 45.39
C LEU A 13 -36.12 15.59 45.34
N LEU A 14 -36.37 14.48 44.66
CA LEU A 14 -35.30 13.66 44.10
C LEU A 14 -34.72 14.42 42.91
N ALA A 15 -33.53 15.01 43.09
CA ALA A 15 -32.69 15.43 41.98
C ALA A 15 -32.06 14.17 41.38
N ILE A 16 -32.58 13.73 40.25
CA ILE A 16 -31.94 12.72 39.41
C ILE A 16 -30.80 13.45 38.69
N ALA A 17 -29.59 13.38 39.27
CA ALA A 17 -28.37 13.73 38.59
C ALA A 17 -28.08 12.65 37.53
N GLY A 18 -28.71 12.79 36.36
CA GLY A 18 -28.32 12.06 35.16
C GLY A 18 -27.01 12.62 34.63
N GLY A 19 -25.91 12.24 35.28
CA GLY A 19 -24.58 12.40 34.68
C GLY A 19 -24.51 11.51 33.46
N CYS A 20 -24.46 12.12 32.27
CA CYS A 20 -23.87 11.43 31.12
C CYS A 20 -22.42 11.13 31.53
N GLN A 21 -22.13 9.88 31.86
CA GLN A 21 -20.76 9.40 31.77
C GLN A 21 -20.45 9.41 30.28
N GLU A 22 -19.80 10.48 29.81
CA GLU A 22 -19.01 10.39 28.59
C GLU A 22 -18.04 9.24 28.81
N GLU A 23 -18.14 8.20 27.99
CA GLU A 23 -17.15 7.14 27.98
C GLU A 23 -15.78 7.80 27.86
N PRO A 24 -14.80 7.46 28.72
CA PRO A 24 -13.49 8.07 28.65
C PRO A 24 -12.95 7.80 27.25
N ILE A 25 -12.79 8.87 26.47
CA ILE A 25 -12.05 8.82 25.22
C ILE A 25 -10.66 8.33 25.60
N LEU A 26 -10.36 7.08 25.26
CA LEU A 26 -9.02 6.54 25.40
C LEU A 26 -8.13 7.39 24.49
N GLU A 27 -7.29 8.22 25.10
CA GLU A 27 -6.15 8.81 24.43
C GLU A 27 -5.19 7.66 24.11
N ILE A 28 -5.46 6.97 23.00
CA ILE A 28 -4.53 5.98 22.46
C ILE A 28 -3.24 6.76 22.21
N THR A 29 -2.18 6.35 22.90
CA THR A 29 -0.86 6.93 22.70
C THR A 29 -0.43 6.50 21.30
N GLU A 30 -0.75 7.31 20.30
CA GLU A 30 -0.37 7.04 18.91
C GLU A 30 1.15 6.93 18.83
N THR A 31 1.62 5.71 18.57
CA THR A 31 3.04 5.39 18.52
C THR A 31 3.57 5.46 17.09
N ASP A 32 4.89 5.55 17.01
CA ASP A 32 5.70 5.35 15.80
C ASP A 32 5.33 4.06 15.02
N GLU A 33 4.95 3.01 15.74
CA GLU A 33 4.64 1.68 15.20
C GLU A 33 3.52 1.69 14.16
N THR A 34 2.42 2.43 14.40
CA THR A 34 1.32 2.55 13.42
C THR A 34 1.79 3.17 12.10
N SER A 35 2.71 4.13 12.20
CA SER A 35 3.24 4.84 11.03
C SER A 35 4.22 3.97 10.25
N GLN A 36 5.03 3.17 10.95
CA GLN A 36 5.91 2.18 10.32
C GLN A 36 5.10 1.11 9.58
N ILE A 37 4.03 0.59 10.18
CA ILE A 37 3.11 -0.35 9.50
C ILE A 37 2.56 0.28 8.20
N SER A 38 2.13 1.53 8.28
CA SER A 38 1.58 2.25 7.12
C SER A 38 2.61 2.42 6.00
N LEU A 39 3.83 2.82 6.33
CA LEU A 39 4.92 3.00 5.37
C LEU A 39 5.35 1.69 4.73
N ASN A 40 5.47 0.62 5.51
CA ASN A 40 5.82 -0.70 5.00
C ASN A 40 4.79 -1.20 3.99
N VAL A 41 3.50 -1.15 4.33
CA VAL A 41 2.44 -1.62 3.42
C VAL A 41 2.36 -0.82 2.13
N VAL A 42 2.50 0.51 2.21
CA VAL A 42 2.58 1.36 1.01
C VAL A 42 3.80 0.99 0.16
N SER A 43 4.95 0.79 0.79
CA SER A 43 6.19 0.38 0.11
C SER A 43 6.03 -0.97 -0.61
N GLU A 44 5.43 -1.97 0.05
CA GLU A 44 5.26 -3.31 -0.55
C GLU A 44 4.26 -3.32 -1.71
N ILE A 45 3.13 -2.63 -1.59
CA ILE A 45 2.15 -2.52 -2.69
C ILE A 45 2.76 -1.81 -3.91
N LEU A 46 3.41 -0.67 -3.70
CA LEU A 46 3.98 0.09 -4.80
C LEU A 46 5.15 -0.66 -5.44
N SER A 47 6.05 -1.23 -4.64
CA SER A 47 7.19 -1.98 -5.19
C SER A 47 6.77 -3.22 -5.98
N THR A 48 5.65 -3.87 -5.60
CA THR A 48 5.10 -5.00 -6.36
C THR A 48 4.44 -4.54 -7.66
N PHE A 49 3.73 -3.40 -7.63
CA PHE A 49 3.25 -2.75 -8.86
C PHE A 49 4.42 -2.44 -9.80
N ASP A 50 5.51 -1.89 -9.29
CA ASP A 50 6.65 -1.43 -10.09
C ASP A 50 7.25 -2.56 -10.94
N ILE A 51 7.59 -3.69 -10.33
CA ILE A 51 8.21 -4.82 -11.04
C ILE A 51 7.28 -5.43 -12.08
N VAL A 52 5.97 -5.49 -11.81
CA VAL A 52 4.99 -6.07 -12.74
C VAL A 52 4.69 -5.09 -13.88
N GLN A 53 4.61 -3.80 -13.58
CA GLN A 53 4.40 -2.75 -14.57
C GLN A 53 5.60 -2.65 -15.52
N ASP A 54 6.83 -2.64 -14.98
CA ASP A 54 8.07 -2.65 -15.77
C ASP A 54 8.09 -3.81 -16.77
N TRP A 55 7.76 -5.01 -16.31
CA TRP A 55 7.76 -6.19 -17.15
C TRP A 55 6.62 -6.21 -18.16
N SER A 56 5.40 -5.85 -17.74
CA SER A 56 4.23 -5.92 -18.62
C SER A 56 4.28 -4.92 -19.77
N THR A 57 4.96 -3.79 -19.58
CA THR A 57 5.15 -2.77 -20.62
C THR A 57 6.50 -2.87 -21.33
N GLY A 58 7.38 -3.76 -20.88
CA GLY A 58 8.65 -4.04 -21.54
C GLY A 58 8.51 -4.95 -22.76
N ASP A 59 9.44 -4.82 -23.72
CA ASP A 59 9.53 -5.70 -24.88
C ASP A 59 10.60 -6.79 -24.65
N LEU A 60 10.24 -8.07 -24.79
CA LEU A 60 11.17 -9.22 -24.68
C LEU A 60 12.40 -9.12 -25.61
N LEU A 61 12.31 -8.40 -26.73
CA LEU A 61 13.39 -8.21 -27.71
C LEU A 61 14.20 -6.92 -27.48
N TYR A 62 13.59 -5.92 -26.83
CA TYR A 62 14.16 -4.58 -26.64
C TYR A 62 14.12 -4.09 -25.19
N PHE A 63 13.99 -4.99 -24.22
CA PHE A 63 14.34 -4.68 -22.84
C PHE A 63 15.67 -3.96 -22.92
N LYS A 64 15.74 -2.76 -22.34
CA LYS A 64 17.01 -2.17 -21.94
C LYS A 64 17.65 -3.29 -21.12
N LYS A 65 18.49 -4.12 -21.73
CA LYS A 65 18.68 -5.53 -21.32
C LYS A 65 19.29 -5.64 -19.93
N ASP A 66 19.82 -4.51 -19.45
CA ASP A 66 20.41 -4.29 -18.14
C ASP A 66 19.59 -3.34 -17.23
N GLU A 67 18.50 -2.73 -17.69
CA GLU A 67 17.69 -1.72 -16.98
C GLU A 67 16.21 -2.16 -16.82
N SER A 68 15.97 -3.41 -16.42
CA SER A 68 14.67 -3.79 -15.81
C SER A 68 14.80 -3.73 -14.29
N LEU A 69 13.69 -3.53 -13.58
CA LEU A 69 13.64 -3.63 -12.12
C LEU A 69 13.79 -5.09 -11.65
N MET A 70 13.35 -6.06 -12.46
CA MET A 70 13.52 -7.48 -12.14
C MET A 70 14.91 -7.98 -12.57
N PRO A 71 15.60 -8.76 -11.70
CA PRO A 71 16.87 -9.39 -12.04
C PRO A 71 16.66 -10.60 -12.98
N SER A 72 17.72 -10.99 -13.68
CA SER A 72 17.69 -12.13 -14.61
C SER A 72 17.47 -13.49 -13.95
N ASP A 73 17.68 -13.57 -12.63
CA ASP A 73 17.54 -14.80 -11.85
C ASP A 73 16.06 -15.15 -11.56
N VAL A 74 15.12 -14.24 -11.82
CA VAL A 74 13.68 -14.53 -11.73
C VAL A 74 13.29 -15.46 -12.87
N VAL A 75 12.70 -16.60 -12.53
CA VAL A 75 12.22 -17.57 -13.53
C VAL A 75 10.80 -17.20 -13.94
N VAL A 76 10.62 -16.83 -15.21
CA VAL A 76 9.32 -16.52 -15.80
C VAL A 76 8.77 -17.73 -16.54
N SER A 77 7.65 -18.27 -16.07
CA SER A 77 6.97 -19.41 -16.67
C SER A 77 5.74 -18.97 -17.45
N TYR A 78 5.63 -19.36 -18.71
CA TYR A 78 4.48 -19.07 -19.55
C TYR A 78 3.42 -20.15 -19.38
N LEU A 79 2.33 -19.84 -18.67
CA LEU A 79 1.25 -20.78 -18.36
C LEU A 79 0.15 -20.74 -19.43
N ASP A 80 -0.15 -19.55 -19.92
CA ASP A 80 -0.97 -19.29 -21.10
C ASP A 80 -0.32 -18.16 -21.92
N THR A 81 -0.34 -18.28 -23.24
CA THR A 81 0.43 -17.42 -24.16
C THR A 81 -0.42 -16.73 -25.22
N SER A 82 -1.73 -16.94 -25.24
CA SER A 82 -2.58 -16.52 -26.35
C SER A 82 -3.71 -15.61 -25.89
N PHE A 83 -3.86 -14.47 -26.55
CA PHE A 83 -5.06 -13.64 -26.43
C PHE A 83 -6.17 -14.09 -27.39
N ILE A 84 -5.92 -15.07 -28.26
CA ILE A 84 -6.76 -15.40 -29.42
C ILE A 84 -7.84 -16.43 -29.09
N ASP A 85 -7.61 -17.28 -28.09
CA ASP A 85 -8.56 -18.27 -27.59
C ASP A 85 -9.61 -17.68 -26.65
N GLY A 86 -9.39 -16.46 -26.15
CA GLY A 86 -10.33 -15.71 -25.31
C GLY A 86 -10.02 -15.77 -23.80
N ASP A 87 -8.98 -16.50 -23.38
CA ASP A 87 -8.63 -16.68 -21.96
C ASP A 87 -7.50 -15.73 -21.50
N GLY A 88 -6.73 -15.18 -22.45
CA GLY A 88 -5.69 -14.19 -22.19
C GLY A 88 -4.32 -14.80 -21.89
N ILE A 89 -3.36 -13.98 -21.46
CA ILE A 89 -2.02 -14.46 -21.11
C ILE A 89 -1.94 -14.67 -19.61
N LYS A 90 -1.33 -15.79 -19.18
CA LYS A 90 -1.04 -16.08 -17.78
C LYS A 90 0.41 -16.50 -17.59
N LEU A 91 1.06 -15.92 -16.60
CA LEU A 91 2.48 -16.11 -16.33
C LEU A 91 2.71 -16.36 -14.85
N GLY A 92 3.77 -17.10 -14.54
CA GLY A 92 4.29 -17.28 -13.19
C GLY A 92 5.65 -16.62 -13.05
N PHE A 93 5.88 -15.92 -11.95
CA PHE A 93 7.17 -15.33 -11.59
C PHE A 93 7.67 -16.02 -10.33
N ASP A 94 8.81 -16.71 -10.45
CA ASP A 94 9.44 -17.44 -9.35
C ASP A 94 10.76 -16.76 -8.96
N PHE A 95 10.79 -16.23 -7.74
CA PHE A 95 11.94 -15.57 -7.11
C PHE A 95 12.81 -16.55 -6.30
N GLY A 96 12.47 -17.84 -6.32
CA GLY A 96 13.14 -18.87 -5.55
C GLY A 96 12.68 -18.92 -4.09
N PHE A 97 13.31 -19.77 -3.29
CA PHE A 97 12.95 -19.94 -1.89
C PHE A 97 13.40 -18.76 -1.01
N LEU A 98 12.71 -18.52 0.10
CA LEU A 98 13.06 -17.49 1.09
C LEU A 98 14.51 -17.60 1.59
N GLY A 99 15.03 -18.83 1.71
CA GLY A 99 16.45 -19.09 1.95
C GLY A 99 16.94 -18.70 3.35
N GLN A 100 18.14 -18.13 3.40
CA GLN A 100 18.82 -17.66 4.63
C GLN A 100 19.18 -16.18 4.45
N SER A 101 19.42 -15.46 5.54
CA SER A 101 19.74 -14.03 5.49
C SER A 101 21.02 -13.72 4.67
N PRO A 102 21.01 -12.70 3.77
CA PRO A 102 19.84 -11.88 3.42
C PRO A 102 18.80 -12.72 2.65
N TYR A 103 17.55 -12.68 3.13
CA TYR A 103 16.48 -13.53 2.65
C TYR A 103 16.05 -13.12 1.24
N GLY A 104 15.81 -14.10 0.38
CA GLY A 104 15.35 -13.89 -0.99
C GLY A 104 16.40 -13.33 -1.94
N LEU A 105 15.93 -12.99 -3.14
CA LEU A 105 16.70 -12.46 -4.25
C LEU A 105 16.65 -10.93 -4.25
N LEU A 106 17.82 -10.30 -4.27
CA LEU A 106 17.93 -8.84 -4.42
C LEU A 106 17.53 -8.41 -5.83
N CYS A 107 16.48 -7.59 -5.92
CA CYS A 107 16.04 -6.96 -7.15
C CYS A 107 16.72 -5.61 -7.38
N LYS A 108 16.63 -5.08 -8.61
CA LYS A 108 17.35 -3.86 -9.01
C LYS A 108 16.71 -2.57 -8.47
N ASP A 109 15.52 -2.67 -7.90
CA ASP A 109 14.87 -1.63 -7.10
C ASP A 109 15.31 -1.64 -5.62
N GLY A 110 16.28 -2.48 -5.24
CA GLY A 110 16.82 -2.54 -3.88
C GLY A 110 15.94 -3.26 -2.85
N LYS A 111 14.87 -3.93 -3.28
CA LYS A 111 14.06 -4.83 -2.45
C LYS A 111 14.50 -6.27 -2.63
N TYR A 112 14.40 -7.06 -1.57
CA TYR A 112 14.56 -8.50 -1.63
C TYR A 112 13.20 -9.16 -1.81
N ARG A 113 13.13 -10.20 -2.66
CA ARG A 113 11.89 -10.92 -2.95
C ARG A 113 12.12 -12.42 -2.97
N ALA A 114 11.11 -13.18 -2.55
CA ALA A 114 11.14 -14.63 -2.60
C ALA A 114 9.74 -15.19 -2.88
N GLY A 115 9.68 -16.46 -3.25
CA GLY A 115 8.45 -17.17 -3.53
C GLY A 115 7.91 -16.86 -4.91
N TYR A 116 6.59 -16.88 -5.04
CA TYR A 116 5.95 -16.94 -6.35
C TYR A 116 4.64 -16.15 -6.42
N PHE A 117 4.39 -15.51 -7.55
CA PHE A 117 3.07 -15.00 -7.89
C PHE A 117 2.74 -15.26 -9.36
N THR A 118 1.46 -15.16 -9.69
CA THR A 118 1.02 -15.20 -11.09
C THR A 118 0.51 -13.86 -11.56
N VAL A 119 0.67 -13.60 -12.85
CA VAL A 119 0.11 -12.44 -13.54
C VAL A 119 -0.80 -12.94 -14.65
N SER A 120 -2.02 -12.42 -14.71
CA SER A 120 -2.97 -12.69 -15.78
C SER A 120 -3.37 -11.39 -16.48
N LEU A 121 -3.33 -11.39 -17.81
CA LEU A 121 -3.70 -10.27 -18.68
C LEU A 121 -4.85 -10.70 -19.59
N ASN A 122 -5.93 -9.93 -19.62
CA ASN A 122 -7.07 -10.23 -20.50
C ASN A 122 -6.89 -9.75 -21.96
N ARG A 123 -5.96 -8.80 -22.20
CA ARG A 123 -5.63 -8.21 -23.51
C ARG A 123 -4.27 -7.49 -23.43
N PRO A 124 -3.71 -6.99 -24.54
CA PRO A 124 -2.47 -6.21 -24.51
C PRO A 124 -2.51 -5.07 -23.49
N PRO A 125 -1.44 -4.87 -22.70
CA PRO A 125 -1.45 -3.93 -21.57
C PRO A 125 -1.53 -2.45 -21.98
N GLN A 126 -1.33 -2.14 -23.27
CA GLN A 126 -1.49 -0.79 -23.82
C GLN A 126 -2.94 -0.46 -24.23
N ASP A 127 -3.81 -1.47 -24.31
CA ASP A 127 -5.20 -1.26 -24.73
C ASP A 127 -6.04 -0.71 -23.57
N ILE A 128 -6.91 0.24 -23.85
CA ILE A 128 -7.92 0.70 -22.89
C ILE A 128 -8.77 -0.50 -22.41
N ASP A 129 -9.12 -0.49 -21.12
CA ASP A 129 -9.76 -1.59 -20.40
C ASP A 129 -8.92 -2.88 -20.29
N ALA A 130 -7.61 -2.82 -20.60
CA ALA A 130 -6.70 -3.88 -20.20
C ALA A 130 -6.73 -4.06 -18.68
N LYS A 131 -6.81 -5.32 -18.26
CA LYS A 131 -6.87 -5.72 -16.87
C LYS A 131 -5.74 -6.72 -16.64
N LEU A 132 -4.82 -6.31 -15.78
CA LEU A 132 -3.77 -7.14 -15.23
C LEU A 132 -4.18 -7.56 -13.80
N VAL A 133 -4.07 -8.84 -13.49
CA VAL A 133 -4.32 -9.39 -12.16
C VAL A 133 -3.06 -10.07 -11.66
N ILE A 134 -2.54 -9.61 -10.53
CA ILE A 134 -1.45 -10.25 -9.78
C ILE A 134 -2.11 -11.09 -8.70
N GLU A 135 -1.91 -12.41 -8.73
CA GLU A 135 -2.44 -13.35 -7.73
C GLU A 135 -1.28 -13.95 -6.94
N PHE A 136 -1.37 -13.87 -5.60
CA PHE A 136 -0.40 -14.43 -4.67
C PHE A 136 -0.97 -15.74 -4.08
N PRO A 137 -0.54 -16.91 -4.58
CA PRO A 137 -1.09 -18.19 -4.15
C PRO A 137 -0.62 -18.58 -2.76
N GLU A 138 -1.52 -19.13 -1.94
CA GLU A 138 -1.22 -19.59 -0.58
C GLU A 138 -0.24 -20.77 -0.54
N ASP A 139 -0.27 -21.65 -1.56
CA ASP A 139 0.57 -22.85 -1.62
C ASP A 139 2.06 -22.53 -1.88
N ASN A 140 2.35 -21.36 -2.46
CA ASN A 140 3.71 -20.87 -2.71
C ASN A 140 3.78 -19.36 -2.41
N PRO A 141 3.87 -19.00 -1.12
CA PRO A 141 3.72 -17.61 -0.68
C PRO A 141 4.81 -16.71 -1.26
N PHE A 142 4.41 -15.52 -1.66
CA PHE A 142 5.32 -14.47 -2.09
C PHE A 142 5.74 -13.60 -0.90
N TYR A 143 7.02 -13.24 -0.86
CA TYR A 143 7.62 -12.39 0.16
C TYR A 143 8.34 -11.21 -0.49
N SER A 144 8.25 -10.04 0.15
CA SER A 144 8.99 -8.85 -0.25
C SER A 144 9.45 -8.07 0.99
N GLY A 145 10.62 -7.43 0.92
CA GLY A 145 11.20 -6.74 2.07
C GLY A 145 12.63 -6.23 1.83
N ASP A 146 13.40 -6.10 2.91
CA ASP A 146 14.78 -5.55 2.89
C ASP A 146 15.88 -6.63 3.00
N GLY A 147 15.51 -7.90 3.06
CA GLY A 147 16.42 -9.04 3.19
C GLY A 147 16.71 -9.44 4.64
N GLU A 148 16.34 -8.61 5.62
CA GLU A 148 16.35 -8.95 7.04
C GLU A 148 14.91 -9.20 7.55
N SER A 149 14.01 -8.27 7.22
CA SER A 149 12.57 -8.34 7.44
C SER A 149 11.86 -8.58 6.12
N MET A 150 11.06 -9.64 6.08
CA MET A 150 10.32 -10.06 4.89
C MET A 150 8.83 -10.14 5.23
N THR A 151 8.01 -9.48 4.43
CA THR A 151 6.55 -9.46 4.56
C THR A 151 5.95 -10.43 3.54
N GLU A 152 5.14 -11.36 4.02
CA GLU A 152 4.38 -12.26 3.15
C GLU A 152 3.14 -11.55 2.62
N ILE A 153 2.84 -11.75 1.34
CA ILE A 153 1.69 -11.14 0.66
C ILE A 153 0.80 -12.25 0.11
N SER A 154 -0.50 -12.18 0.39
CA SER A 154 -1.52 -13.11 -0.12
C SER A 154 -2.73 -12.36 -0.68
N GLY A 155 -3.53 -13.03 -1.52
CA GLY A 155 -4.69 -12.43 -2.18
C GLY A 155 -4.37 -11.91 -3.59
N ALA A 156 -4.91 -10.76 -3.97
CA ALA A 156 -4.68 -10.22 -5.32
C ALA A 156 -4.61 -8.69 -5.41
N MET A 157 -3.83 -8.23 -6.39
CA MET A 157 -3.84 -6.86 -6.89
C MET A 157 -4.39 -6.84 -8.33
N VAL A 158 -5.20 -5.85 -8.64
CA VAL A 158 -5.85 -5.69 -9.94
C VAL A 158 -5.53 -4.32 -10.48
N ILE A 159 -4.85 -4.27 -11.62
CA ILE A 159 -4.47 -3.05 -12.32
C ILE A 159 -5.31 -2.97 -13.60
N LYS A 160 -6.01 -1.87 -13.79
CA LYS A 160 -6.85 -1.62 -14.97
C LYS A 160 -6.38 -0.37 -15.70
N ARG A 161 -6.16 -0.45 -17.01
CA ARG A 161 -5.96 0.74 -17.84
C ARG A 161 -7.27 1.49 -18.04
N ILE A 162 -7.29 2.76 -17.67
CA ILE A 162 -8.46 3.64 -17.74
C ILE A 162 -8.38 4.55 -18.97
N SER A 163 -7.20 5.11 -19.25
CA SER A 163 -6.88 5.91 -20.43
C SER A 163 -5.44 5.64 -20.88
N ASP A 164 -4.96 6.39 -21.86
CA ASP A 164 -3.58 6.31 -22.35
C ASP A 164 -2.57 6.59 -21.23
N ASP A 165 -2.88 7.53 -20.33
CA ASP A 165 -2.01 8.05 -19.26
C ASP A 165 -2.44 7.65 -17.84
N GLU A 166 -3.52 6.87 -17.68
CA GLU A 166 -4.09 6.53 -16.38
C GLU A 166 -4.32 5.02 -16.20
N LEU A 167 -3.77 4.48 -15.12
CA LEU A 167 -4.07 3.15 -14.59
C LEU A 167 -4.81 3.28 -13.26
N LYS A 168 -5.57 2.25 -12.91
CA LYS A 168 -6.23 2.12 -11.62
C LYS A 168 -5.82 0.81 -10.97
N LEU A 169 -5.19 0.90 -9.81
CA LEU A 169 -4.85 -0.23 -8.95
C LEU A 169 -5.93 -0.39 -7.88
N THR A 170 -6.41 -1.62 -7.73
CA THR A 170 -7.31 -2.04 -6.65
C THR A 170 -6.82 -3.35 -6.04
N THR A 171 -7.15 -3.62 -4.79
CA THR A 171 -6.84 -4.92 -4.17
C THR A 171 -8.10 -5.78 -4.05
N THR A 172 -7.93 -7.09 -3.98
CA THR A 172 -9.02 -8.05 -3.76
C THR A 172 -8.55 -9.08 -2.74
N GLN A 173 -9.14 -9.01 -1.53
CA GLN A 173 -8.78 -9.88 -0.41
C GLN A 173 -7.27 -9.91 -0.11
N LEU A 174 -6.57 -8.81 -0.42
CA LEU A 174 -5.13 -8.72 -0.19
C LEU A 174 -4.87 -8.72 1.32
N SER A 175 -3.87 -9.47 1.74
CA SER A 175 -3.37 -9.46 3.10
C SER A 175 -1.85 -9.37 3.10
N VAL A 176 -1.33 -8.64 4.08
CA VAL A 176 0.09 -8.65 4.43
C VAL A 176 0.24 -9.39 5.74
N ILE A 177 1.20 -10.31 5.81
CA ILE A 177 1.41 -11.16 6.98
C ILE A 177 2.81 -10.88 7.52
N GLU A 178 2.84 -10.31 8.71
CA GLU A 178 4.07 -9.99 9.45
C GLU A 178 3.97 -10.66 10.81
N ASN A 179 5.05 -11.32 11.27
CA ASN A 179 5.08 -11.98 12.58
C ASN A 179 3.91 -12.96 12.83
N LYS A 180 3.38 -13.59 11.77
CA LYS A 180 2.21 -14.50 11.77
C LYS A 180 0.87 -13.81 12.04
N GLU A 181 0.82 -12.49 11.97
CA GLU A 181 -0.42 -11.73 12.04
C GLU A 181 -0.78 -11.23 10.65
N ALA A 182 -1.96 -11.66 10.18
CA ALA A 182 -2.50 -11.22 8.89
C ALA A 182 -3.25 -9.90 9.06
N LYS A 183 -2.88 -8.90 8.26
CA LYS A 183 -3.57 -7.61 8.18
C LYS A 183 -4.18 -7.51 6.79
N ARG A 184 -5.49 -7.24 6.74
CA ARG A 184 -6.22 -7.07 5.48
C ARG A 184 -5.90 -5.71 4.89
N VAL A 185 -5.69 -5.67 3.57
CA VAL A 185 -5.38 -4.43 2.85
C VAL A 185 -6.39 -4.17 1.74
N ASP A 186 -7.07 -3.04 1.84
CA ASP A 186 -7.89 -2.48 0.75
C ASP A 186 -7.16 -1.29 0.15
N ALA A 187 -7.00 -1.25 -1.16
CA ALA A 187 -6.48 -0.07 -1.84
C ALA A 187 -7.31 0.26 -3.07
N THR A 188 -7.39 1.54 -3.37
CA THR A 188 -7.86 2.08 -4.64
C THR A 188 -6.98 3.28 -4.98
N ILE A 189 -6.10 3.12 -5.96
CA ILE A 189 -5.06 4.08 -6.32
C ILE A 189 -5.16 4.36 -7.82
N ALA A 190 -5.33 5.62 -8.19
CA ALA A 190 -5.12 6.11 -9.53
C ALA A 190 -3.62 6.35 -9.74
N ILE A 191 -3.10 5.87 -10.85
CA ILE A 191 -1.69 5.97 -11.22
C ILE A 191 -1.65 6.73 -12.54
N ARG A 192 -0.96 7.88 -12.55
CA ARG A 192 -0.82 8.72 -13.74
C ARG A 192 0.62 8.83 -14.16
N GLU A 193 0.84 8.71 -15.46
CA GLU A 193 2.13 8.93 -16.08
C GLU A 193 2.43 10.43 -16.20
N LEU A 194 3.59 10.84 -15.69
CA LEU A 194 4.06 12.24 -15.74
C LEU A 194 5.15 12.42 -16.80
N ALA A 195 5.96 11.39 -17.02
CA ALA A 195 6.98 11.34 -18.06
C ALA A 195 7.19 9.89 -18.52
N ASP A 196 7.03 9.67 -19.83
CA ASP A 196 7.21 8.40 -20.54
C ASP A 196 8.62 8.37 -21.19
N ASN A 197 9.39 7.33 -20.89
CA ASN A 197 10.72 7.10 -21.48
C ASN A 197 10.81 5.79 -22.29
N GLY A 198 9.68 5.36 -22.85
CA GLY A 198 9.55 4.25 -23.78
C GLY A 198 9.02 2.97 -23.14
N TYR A 199 9.54 1.82 -23.58
CA TYR A 199 9.11 0.52 -23.06
C TYR A 199 9.69 0.25 -21.66
N GLY A 200 8.86 -0.32 -20.78
CA GLY A 200 9.16 -0.48 -19.35
C GLY A 200 9.01 0.83 -18.59
N ILE A 201 9.15 0.81 -17.25
CA ILE A 201 9.01 2.03 -16.44
C ILE A 201 10.34 2.67 -16.07
N VAL A 202 11.47 2.05 -16.42
CA VAL A 202 12.77 2.56 -15.99
C VAL A 202 13.10 3.89 -16.68
N ASN A 203 13.33 4.90 -15.83
CA ASN A 203 13.46 6.34 -16.09
C ASN A 203 12.16 7.10 -16.34
N ASP A 204 11.00 6.50 -16.07
CA ASP A 204 9.72 7.19 -16.08
C ASP A 204 9.49 7.97 -14.78
N GLN A 205 8.44 8.80 -14.80
CA GLN A 205 7.89 9.44 -13.61
C GLN A 205 6.42 9.13 -13.51
N LEU A 206 5.99 8.56 -12.37
CA LEU A 206 4.60 8.26 -12.11
C LEU A 206 4.12 9.00 -10.85
N SER A 207 2.83 9.30 -10.83
CA SER A 207 2.13 9.79 -9.63
C SER A 207 1.03 8.83 -9.19
N PHE A 208 0.84 8.73 -7.89
CA PHE A 208 -0.10 7.82 -7.22
C PHE A 208 -1.04 8.64 -6.34
N ASP A 209 -2.34 8.53 -6.58
CA ASP A 209 -3.39 9.26 -5.86
C ASP A 209 -4.53 8.32 -5.47
N GLY A 210 -4.90 8.27 -4.20
CA GLY A 210 -6.00 7.44 -3.74
C GLY A 210 -5.98 7.11 -2.26
N THR A 211 -6.59 5.97 -1.94
CA THR A 211 -6.79 5.53 -0.56
C THR A 211 -6.31 4.10 -0.35
N LEU A 212 -5.79 3.84 0.84
CA LEU A 212 -5.39 2.52 1.30
C LEU A 212 -5.87 2.34 2.74
N SER A 213 -6.36 1.17 3.12
CA SER A 213 -6.66 0.83 4.50
C SER A 213 -6.03 -0.49 4.90
N VAL A 214 -5.43 -0.51 6.09
CA VAL A 214 -4.88 -1.70 6.73
C VAL A 214 -5.73 -2.01 7.96
N THR A 215 -6.34 -3.19 7.97
CA THR A 215 -7.23 -3.63 9.05
C THR A 215 -6.69 -4.89 9.70
N ASP A 216 -6.54 -4.85 11.02
CA ASP A 216 -6.35 -6.04 11.85
C ASP A 216 -7.63 -6.34 12.68
N ASN A 217 -7.52 -7.22 13.67
CA ASN A 217 -8.66 -7.64 14.50
C ASN A 217 -9.17 -6.53 15.46
N GLN A 218 -8.41 -5.45 15.66
CA GLN A 218 -8.64 -4.43 16.67
C GLN A 218 -8.82 -3.03 16.09
N LEU A 219 -8.06 -2.70 15.04
CA LEU A 219 -8.00 -1.36 14.47
C LEU A 219 -7.97 -1.37 12.94
N THR A 220 -8.38 -0.25 12.37
CA THR A 220 -8.23 0.07 10.95
C THR A 220 -7.47 1.38 10.81
N ILE A 221 -6.37 1.31 10.06
CA ILE A 221 -5.58 2.48 9.64
C ILE A 221 -5.99 2.81 8.22
N SER A 222 -6.48 4.02 7.99
CA SER A 222 -6.83 4.54 6.67
C SER A 222 -5.85 5.61 6.25
N LEU A 223 -5.30 5.47 5.06
CA LEU A 223 -4.36 6.35 4.40
C LEU A 223 -5.07 6.97 3.20
N ALA A 224 -4.98 8.29 3.07
CA ALA A 224 -5.48 9.01 1.91
C ALA A 224 -4.44 10.02 1.44
N THR A 225 -4.19 10.06 0.14
CA THR A 225 -3.35 11.11 -0.45
C THR A 225 -4.00 12.48 -0.25
N THR A 226 -3.21 13.41 0.26
CA THR A 226 -3.54 14.84 0.30
C THR A 226 -2.71 15.62 -0.71
N LEU A 227 -1.56 15.04 -1.09
CA LEU A 227 -0.77 15.38 -2.27
C LEU A 227 -0.37 14.04 -2.92
N PRO A 228 -0.56 13.85 -4.24
CA PRO A 228 -0.19 12.62 -4.92
C PRO A 228 1.26 12.23 -4.65
N LEU A 229 1.52 10.95 -4.44
CA LEU A 229 2.87 10.43 -4.25
C LEU A 229 3.57 10.37 -5.60
N ARG A 230 4.78 10.92 -5.72
CA ARG A 230 5.58 10.87 -6.94
C ARG A 230 6.74 9.90 -6.77
N LYS A 231 6.99 9.09 -7.80
CA LYS A 231 8.17 8.24 -7.92
C LYS A 231 8.93 8.54 -9.21
N ASN A 232 10.26 8.50 -9.11
CA ASN A 232 11.17 8.57 -10.24
C ASN A 232 11.83 7.20 -10.40
N TYR A 233 11.70 6.59 -11.57
CA TYR A 233 12.11 5.20 -11.78
C TYR A 233 13.52 5.04 -12.34
N THR A 234 14.45 5.89 -11.91
CA THR A 234 15.87 5.54 -12.07
C THR A 234 16.18 4.34 -11.18
N LEU A 235 17.14 3.49 -11.55
CA LEU A 235 17.44 2.28 -10.75
C LEU A 235 17.82 2.61 -9.30
N GLU A 236 18.51 3.72 -9.07
CA GLU A 236 18.90 4.18 -7.74
C GLU A 236 17.71 4.72 -6.92
N CYS A 237 16.60 5.08 -7.59
CA CYS A 237 15.47 5.76 -6.98
C CYS A 237 14.15 5.01 -6.95
N ALA A 238 14.04 3.92 -7.72
CA ALA A 238 12.82 3.13 -7.82
C ALA A 238 12.29 2.64 -6.47
N LYS A 239 13.15 2.51 -5.43
CA LYS A 239 12.73 2.14 -4.08
C LYS A 239 11.89 3.21 -3.37
N ASN A 240 12.12 4.48 -3.69
CA ASN A 240 11.71 5.61 -2.86
C ASN A 240 10.56 6.41 -3.48
N ILE A 241 9.77 7.04 -2.61
CA ILE A 241 8.80 8.08 -2.99
C ILE A 241 9.52 9.40 -2.79
N VAL A 242 9.60 10.22 -3.83
CA VAL A 242 10.39 11.47 -3.82
C VAL A 242 9.58 12.69 -3.43
N GLU A 243 8.25 12.61 -3.45
CA GLU A 243 7.34 13.68 -3.04
C GLU A 243 5.96 13.08 -2.75
N GLY A 244 5.18 13.73 -1.89
CA GLY A 244 3.79 13.38 -1.66
C GLY A 244 3.40 13.47 -0.20
N LYS A 245 2.10 13.48 0.08
CA LYS A 245 1.59 13.56 1.45
C LYS A 245 0.41 12.64 1.67
N LEU A 246 0.44 11.92 2.78
CA LEU A 246 -0.68 11.09 3.23
C LEU A 246 -1.29 11.68 4.50
N ASN A 247 -2.60 11.71 4.57
CA ASN A 247 -3.30 11.78 5.85
C ASN A 247 -3.50 10.36 6.38
N VAL A 248 -3.24 10.17 7.67
CA VAL A 248 -3.42 8.90 8.38
C VAL A 248 -4.55 9.06 9.37
N ASN A 249 -5.52 8.15 9.31
CA ASN A 249 -6.69 8.12 10.17
C ASN A 249 -6.80 6.74 10.81
N ILE A 250 -6.89 6.68 12.14
CA ILE A 250 -6.96 5.41 12.87
C ILE A 250 -8.32 5.29 13.51
N SER A 251 -8.97 4.14 13.32
CA SER A 251 -10.26 3.86 13.94
C SER A 251 -10.16 4.04 15.46
N ASN A 252 -11.14 4.73 16.04
CA ASN A 252 -11.21 5.02 17.48
C ASN A 252 -10.14 6.01 18.00
N SER A 253 -9.43 6.71 17.11
CA SER A 253 -8.53 7.80 17.45
C SER A 253 -9.03 9.13 16.90
N ILE A 254 -8.74 10.21 17.62
CA ILE A 254 -8.97 11.60 17.18
C ILE A 254 -7.68 12.29 16.75
N SER A 255 -6.56 11.55 16.73
CA SER A 255 -5.26 12.13 16.44
C SER A 255 -5.15 12.56 14.98
N ALA A 256 -4.64 13.76 14.76
CA ALA A 256 -4.32 14.26 13.43
C ALA A 256 -2.92 13.77 13.06
N MET A 257 -2.86 12.89 12.06
CA MET A 257 -1.60 12.34 11.55
C MET A 257 -1.43 12.59 10.06
N ASP A 258 -0.23 12.98 9.69
CA ASP A 258 0.18 13.08 8.29
C ASP A 258 1.63 12.65 8.09
N ILE A 259 1.89 12.12 6.90
CA ILE A 259 3.20 11.70 6.43
C ILE A 259 3.56 12.59 5.25
N ASP A 260 4.74 13.19 5.30
CA ASP A 260 5.32 14.00 4.23
C ASP A 260 6.57 13.30 3.70
N PHE A 261 6.54 12.94 2.41
CA PHE A 261 7.64 12.25 1.73
C PHE A 261 8.73 13.21 1.21
N ASP A 262 8.54 14.53 1.31
CA ASP A 262 9.56 15.51 0.94
C ASP A 262 9.64 16.63 2.00
N PRO A 263 10.13 16.31 3.21
CA PRO A 263 10.15 17.28 4.31
C PRO A 263 11.10 18.47 4.08
N ASP A 264 12.11 18.31 3.22
CA ASP A 264 13.08 19.36 2.89
C ASP A 264 12.67 20.16 1.63
N ASN A 265 11.65 19.73 0.90
CA ASN A 265 11.13 20.31 -0.35
C ASN A 265 12.20 20.36 -1.47
N ASP A 266 12.99 19.29 -1.59
CA ASP A 266 14.05 19.16 -2.59
C ASP A 266 13.82 18.00 -3.58
N ALA A 267 12.74 17.22 -3.39
CA ALA A 267 12.43 16.01 -4.12
C ALA A 267 13.63 15.05 -4.23
N ALA A 268 14.43 14.96 -3.17
CA ALA A 268 15.61 14.11 -3.13
C ALA A 268 15.22 12.63 -3.29
N CYS A 269 16.14 11.90 -3.91
CA CYS A 269 16.06 10.46 -3.94
C CYS A 269 16.60 9.85 -2.64
N ASP A 270 15.85 10.02 -1.55
CA ASP A 270 16.19 9.45 -0.26
C ASP A 270 14.98 8.74 0.36
N ASN A 271 15.17 8.22 1.56
CA ASN A 271 14.11 7.58 2.32
C ASN A 271 13.64 8.44 3.49
N LYS A 272 13.82 9.77 3.43
CA LYS A 272 13.52 10.68 4.52
C LYS A 272 12.04 11.06 4.47
N VAL A 273 11.32 10.76 5.54
CA VAL A 273 9.92 11.18 5.69
C VAL A 273 9.73 11.94 6.98
N SER A 274 8.82 12.90 7.00
CA SER A 274 8.34 13.47 8.25
C SER A 274 6.98 12.90 8.60
N LEU A 275 6.85 12.46 9.84
CA LEU A 275 5.60 12.07 10.44
C LEU A 275 5.18 13.18 11.39
N ARG A 276 3.99 13.71 11.22
CA ARG A 276 3.41 14.68 12.14
C ARG A 276 2.23 14.05 12.88
N ILE A 277 2.33 13.96 14.21
CA ILE A 277 1.27 13.47 15.09
C ILE A 277 0.87 14.60 16.04
N ASN A 278 -0.38 15.07 15.96
CA ASN A 278 -0.93 16.11 16.84
C ASN A 278 -0.02 17.36 16.92
N GLY A 279 0.55 17.76 15.77
CA GLY A 279 1.44 18.92 15.64
C GLY A 279 2.90 18.68 16.03
N LYS A 280 3.27 17.50 16.55
CA LYS A 280 4.68 17.11 16.77
C LYS A 280 5.22 16.40 15.53
N THR A 281 6.38 16.83 15.05
CA THR A 281 7.03 16.24 13.88
C THR A 281 8.22 15.38 14.30
N VAL A 282 8.31 14.18 13.74
CA VAL A 282 9.46 13.28 13.84
C VAL A 282 9.93 12.95 12.42
N ILE A 283 11.25 12.88 12.24
CA ILE A 283 11.85 12.49 10.95
C ILE A 283 12.26 11.03 11.01
N TYR A 284 11.88 10.28 9.99
CA TYR A 284 12.17 8.86 9.83
C TYR A 284 12.95 8.58 8.56
N ARG A 285 13.61 7.43 8.55
CA ARG A 285 14.19 6.81 7.36
C ARG A 285 13.54 5.45 7.18
N TYR A 286 12.86 5.22 6.05
CA TYR A 286 12.07 4.01 5.79
C TYR A 286 12.65 3.10 4.69
#